data_AF-A0A1A2LR31-F1
#
_entry.id   AF-A0A1A2LR31-F1
#
_cell.length_a   1.000
_cell.length_b   1.000
_cell.length_c   1.000
_cell.angle_alpha   90.00
_cell.angle_beta   90.00
_cell.angle_gamma   90.00
#
_symmetry.space_group_name_H-M   'P 1'
#
loop_
_entity.id
_entity.type
_entity.pdbx_description
1 polymer ?
#
loop_
_entity_poly.entity_id
_entity_poly.type
_entity_poly.pdbx_seq_one_letter_code
_entity_poly.pdbx_strand_id
1 'polypeptide(L)'
;MVGNSEGIGTLKLECPQGHPVGRILKDAPHQAVQYDPGAMVGSRRFWPDEDDQPQFQTSCRFCEKPVGDATATLQVKLAEVIADAALTTGTATLAYL
;
A
#
# COMPACT_ATOMS: atom_id res chain seq x y z
N MET A 1 10.90 -17.33 -21.47
CA MET A 1 10.86 -17.38 -20.00
C MET A 1 9.66 -16.54 -19.58
N VAL A 2 8.57 -17.17 -19.14
CA VAL A 2 7.36 -16.48 -18.71
C VAL A 2 7.69 -15.84 -17.36
N GLY A 3 7.81 -14.51 -17.35
CA GLY A 3 7.92 -13.74 -16.12
C GLY A 3 6.61 -13.89 -15.37
N ASN A 4 6.59 -14.84 -14.43
CA ASN A 4 5.49 -15.09 -13.53
C ASN A 4 5.24 -13.78 -12.75
N SER A 5 4.28 -13.00 -13.27
CA SER A 5 3.79 -11.77 -12.65
C SER A 5 2.61 -12.10 -11.73
N GLU A 6 2.42 -13.37 -11.37
CA GLU A 6 1.37 -13.86 -10.48
C GLU A 6 1.91 -13.67 -9.06
N GLY A 7 1.52 -12.57 -8.42
CA GLY A 7 2.05 -12.20 -7.09
C GLY A 7 2.67 -10.80 -7.01
N ILE A 8 2.67 -10.03 -8.09
CA ILE A 8 3.22 -8.68 -8.13
C ILE A 8 2.07 -7.68 -8.26
N GLY A 9 1.98 -6.75 -7.32
CA GLY A 9 0.89 -5.79 -7.27
C GLY A 9 1.33 -4.49 -6.61
N THR A 10 0.85 -3.37 -7.14
CA THR A 10 1.10 -2.03 -6.57
C THR A 10 -0.20 -1.43 -6.07
N LEU A 11 -0.33 -1.21 -4.76
CA LEU A 11 -1.47 -0.51 -4.17
C LEU A 11 -1.06 0.94 -3.85
N LYS A 12 -1.54 1.89 -4.65
CA LYS A 12 -1.34 3.31 -4.39
C LYS A 12 -2.23 3.74 -3.23
N LEU A 13 -1.69 4.49 -2.28
CA LEU A 13 -2.42 5.00 -1.14
C LEU A 13 -2.75 6.47 -1.37
N GLU A 14 -4.01 6.81 -1.15
CA GLU A 14 -4.52 8.17 -1.32
C GLU A 14 -5.32 8.64 -0.11
N CYS A 15 -5.27 9.94 0.15
CA CYS A 15 -6.12 10.64 1.13
C CYS A 15 -7.57 10.65 0.61
N PRO A 16 -8.63 10.84 1.43
CA PRO A 16 -10.01 10.89 0.92
C PRO A 16 -10.30 12.12 0.04
N GLN A 17 -9.31 12.98 -0.17
CA GLN A 17 -9.33 14.08 -1.15
C GLN A 17 -8.62 13.73 -2.47
N GLY A 18 -8.16 12.48 -2.64
CA GLY A 18 -7.43 12.02 -3.84
C GLY A 18 -5.95 12.40 -3.86
N HIS A 19 -5.38 12.81 -2.73
CA HIS A 19 -3.95 13.15 -2.67
C HIS A 19 -3.09 11.90 -2.52
N PRO A 20 -1.99 11.75 -3.30
CA PRO A 20 -1.08 10.62 -3.15
C PRO A 20 -0.31 10.72 -1.84
N VAL A 21 -0.53 9.78 -0.93
CA VAL A 21 0.15 9.73 0.39
C VAL A 21 1.27 8.70 0.43
N GLY A 22 1.27 7.75 -0.50
CA GLY A 22 2.29 6.73 -0.64
C GLY A 22 1.87 5.63 -1.59
N ARG A 23 2.66 4.57 -1.68
CA ARG A 23 2.32 3.36 -2.44
C ARG A 23 2.94 2.15 -1.78
N ILE A 24 2.20 1.06 -1.83
CA ILE A 24 2.60 -0.25 -1.37
C ILE A 24 2.93 -1.07 -2.62
N LEU A 25 4.07 -1.75 -2.61
CA LEU A 25 4.52 -2.57 -3.73
C LEU A 25 4.85 -3.97 -3.22
N LYS A 26 4.36 -4.98 -3.93
CA LYS A 26 4.76 -6.37 -3.75
C LYS A 26 5.51 -6.77 -5.01
N ASP A 27 6.82 -6.96 -4.91
CA ASP A 27 7.71 -7.23 -6.05
C ASP A 27 7.81 -8.73 -6.37
N ALA A 28 7.55 -9.60 -5.38
CA ALA A 28 7.46 -11.04 -5.59
C ALA A 28 6.47 -11.69 -4.62
N PRO A 29 5.83 -12.82 -4.99
CA PRO A 29 4.87 -13.53 -4.15
C PRO A 29 5.45 -13.96 -2.79
N HIS A 30 6.73 -14.34 -2.77
CA HIS A 30 7.47 -14.75 -1.58
C HIS A 30 8.22 -13.60 -0.89
N GLN A 31 8.21 -12.40 -1.47
CA GLN A 31 8.84 -11.23 -0.88
C GLN A 31 7.83 -10.45 -0.05
N ALA A 32 8.33 -9.83 1.01
CA ALA A 32 7.53 -8.98 1.84
C ALA A 32 7.04 -7.72 1.10
N VAL A 33 5.87 -7.27 1.53
CA VAL A 33 5.26 -6.05 1.05
C VAL A 33 6.15 -4.86 1.44
N GLN A 34 6.46 -4.01 0.47
CA GLN A 34 7.26 -2.81 0.68
C GLN A 34 6.36 -1.58 0.63
N TYR A 35 6.60 -0.63 1.52
CA TYR A 35 5.94 0.66 1.46
C TYR A 35 6.90 1.78 1.14
N ASP A 36 6.53 2.50 0.09
CA ASP A 36 7.21 3.67 -0.42
C ASP A 36 6.35 4.90 -0.09
N PRO A 37 6.69 5.68 0.95
CA PRO A 37 5.99 6.92 1.29
C PRO A 37 6.19 8.04 0.26
N GLY A 38 6.86 7.79 -0.88
CA GLY A 38 7.00 8.67 -2.04
C GLY A 38 7.80 9.97 -1.84
N ALA A 39 7.86 10.50 -0.61
CA ALA A 39 8.34 11.85 -0.31
C ALA A 39 9.27 11.95 0.91
N MET A 40 9.64 10.82 1.55
CA MET A 40 10.69 10.79 2.56
C MET A 40 11.85 9.94 2.07
N VAL A 41 13.03 10.55 2.08
CA VAL A 41 14.35 9.94 1.89
C VAL A 41 14.63 9.01 3.08
N GLY A 42 13.84 7.96 3.21
CA GLY A 42 14.00 6.90 4.20
C GLY A 42 13.95 5.58 3.46
N SER A 43 14.93 4.71 3.72
CA SER A 43 15.04 3.37 3.14
C SER A 43 13.67 2.71 3.04
N ARG A 44 13.34 2.14 1.88
CA ARG A 44 12.09 1.38 1.63
C ARG A 44 11.77 0.55 2.87
N ARG A 45 10.69 0.90 3.56
CA ARG A 45 10.36 0.25 4.82
C ARG A 45 9.53 -0.98 4.51
N PHE A 46 9.83 -2.05 5.23
CA PHE A 46 8.98 -3.22 5.29
C PHE A 46 7.59 -2.77 5.76
N TRP A 47 6.55 -3.13 5.03
CA TRP A 47 5.18 -2.90 5.46
C TRP A 47 4.86 -3.93 6.57
N PRO A 48 4.61 -3.49 7.81
CA PRO A 48 4.34 -4.41 8.90
C PRO A 48 3.05 -5.20 8.65
N ASP A 49 3.03 -6.43 9.15
CA ASP A 49 1.83 -7.26 9.11
C ASP A 49 0.76 -6.72 10.08
N GLU A 50 -0.50 -7.07 9.83
CA GLU A 50 -1.62 -6.72 10.72
C GLU A 50 -1.35 -7.15 12.17
N ASP A 51 -0.70 -8.30 12.37
CA ASP A 51 -0.38 -8.86 13.68
C ASP A 51 0.63 -7.99 14.46
N ASP A 52 1.53 -7.30 13.75
CA ASP A 52 2.55 -6.41 14.33
C ASP A 52 2.06 -4.95 14.43
N GLN A 53 1.36 -4.48 13.39
CA GLN A 53 0.75 -3.15 13.34
C GLN A 53 -0.67 -3.25 12.76
N PRO A 54 -1.71 -3.34 13.61
CA PRO A 54 -3.10 -3.49 13.15
C PRO A 54 -3.66 -2.23 12.48
N GLN A 55 -3.11 -1.05 12.85
CA GLN A 55 -3.53 0.23 12.31
C GLN A 55 -2.37 0.92 11.59
N PHE A 56 -2.51 1.07 10.27
CA PHE A 56 -1.57 1.82 9.47
C PHE A 56 -1.92 3.30 9.55
N GLN A 57 -0.96 4.12 10.00
CA GLN A 57 -1.10 5.58 10.04
C GLN A 57 -0.02 6.23 9.19
N THR A 58 -0.43 7.15 8.33
CA THR A 58 0.46 8.04 7.57
C THR A 58 -0.08 9.47 7.68
N SER A 59 0.65 10.45 7.15
CA SER A 59 0.22 11.85 7.17
C SER A 59 0.20 12.38 5.76
N CYS A 60 -0.95 12.91 5.36
CA CYS A 60 -1.09 13.51 4.04
C CYS A 60 -0.40 14.87 4.06
N ARG A 61 0.64 15.06 3.24
CA ARG A 61 1.36 16.34 3.15
C ARG A 61 0.53 17.47 2.55
N PHE A 62 -0.47 17.13 1.73
CA PHE A 62 -1.35 18.12 1.09
C PHE A 62 -2.48 18.60 2.00
N CYS A 63 -3.03 17.70 2.82
CA CYS A 63 -4.06 18.04 3.80
C CYS A 63 -3.49 18.41 5.17
N GLU A 64 -2.19 18.17 5.39
CA GLU A 64 -1.49 18.31 6.67
C GLU A 64 -2.21 17.56 7.82
N LYS A 65 -2.92 16.48 7.45
CA LYS A 65 -3.76 15.69 8.35
C LYS A 65 -3.27 14.25 8.44
N PRO A 66 -3.35 13.64 9.64
CA PRO A 66 -3.13 12.21 9.77
C PRO A 66 -4.25 11.46 9.04
N VAL A 67 -3.84 10.47 8.25
CA VAL A 67 -4.74 9.54 7.56
C VAL A 67 -4.28 8.14 7.87
N GLY A 68 -5.22 7.23 8.01
CA GLY A 68 -4.91 5.86 8.38
C GLY A 68 -6.05 4.95 8.01
N ASP A 69 -5.72 3.67 7.98
CA ASP A 69 -6.67 2.61 7.69
C ASP A 69 -6.22 1.32 8.37
N ALA A 70 -7.10 0.33 8.40
CA ALA A 70 -6.74 -0.96 8.97
C ALA A 70 -5.73 -1.64 8.06
N THR A 71 -4.63 -2.13 8.62
CA THR A 71 -3.63 -2.89 7.86
C THR A 71 -4.29 -4.09 7.18
N ALA A 72 -5.24 -4.73 7.86
CA ALA A 72 -6.16 -5.73 7.35
C ALA A 72 -6.80 -5.34 6.01
N THR A 73 -7.44 -4.16 5.98
CA THR A 73 -8.15 -3.66 4.81
C THR A 73 -7.21 -3.38 3.65
N LEU A 74 -6.01 -2.85 3.93
CA LEU A 74 -5.00 -2.62 2.91
C LEU A 74 -4.38 -3.91 2.37
N GLN A 75 -4.18 -4.93 3.22
CA GLN A 75 -3.74 -6.26 2.81
C GLN A 75 -4.78 -6.96 1.94
N VAL A 76 -6.06 -6.90 2.32
CA VAL A 76 -7.17 -7.45 1.51
C VAL A 76 -7.20 -6.77 0.14
N LYS A 77 -7.17 -5.44 0.08
CA LYS A 77 -7.14 -4.70 -1.19
C LYS A 77 -5.92 -5.06 -2.05
N LEU A 78 -4.74 -5.21 -1.44
CA LEU A 78 -3.55 -5.63 -2.15
C LEU A 78 -3.69 -7.08 -2.68
N ALA A 79 -4.26 -7.98 -1.88
CA ALA A 79 -4.52 -9.35 -2.30
C ALA A 79 -5.54 -9.42 -3.44
N GLU A 80 -6.59 -8.60 -3.42
CA GLU A 80 -7.55 -8.47 -4.52
C GLU A 80 -6.87 -7.99 -5.80
N VAL A 81 -6.01 -6.96 -5.72
CA VAL A 81 -5.22 -6.46 -6.85
C VAL A 81 -4.27 -7.54 -7.39
N ILE A 82 -3.58 -8.26 -6.51
CA ILE A 82 -2.68 -9.34 -6.92
C ILE A 82 -3.44 -10.52 -7.54
N ALA A 83 -4.64 -10.83 -7.03
CA ALA A 83 -5.49 -11.90 -7.54
C ALA A 83 -6.17 -11.51 -8.86
N ASP A 84 -6.35 -10.22 -9.12
CA ASP A 84 -6.94 -9.72 -10.35
C ASP A 84 -5.89 -9.60 -11.46
N ALA A 85 -5.94 -10.53 -12.42
CA ALA A 85 -5.00 -10.57 -13.54
C ALA A 85 -5.11 -9.36 -14.49
N ALA A 86 -6.18 -8.55 -14.40
CA ALA A 86 -6.36 -7.33 -15.19
C ALA A 86 -5.83 -6.08 -14.47
N LEU A 87 -5.82 -6.08 -13.14
CA LEU A 87 -5.42 -4.96 -12.28
C LEU A 87 -4.11 -5.25 -11.56
N THR A 88 -2.97 -5.01 -12.23
CA THR A 88 -1.65 -5.06 -11.57
C THR A 88 -1.38 -3.87 -10.63
N THR A 89 -2.27 -2.87 -10.66
CA THR A 89 -2.19 -1.67 -9.82
C THR A 89 -3.58 -1.35 -9.26
N GLY A 90 -3.67 -1.20 -7.93
CA GLY A 90 -4.87 -0.71 -7.25
C GLY A 90 -4.65 0.64 -6.59
N THR A 91 -5.74 1.23 -6.14
CA THR A 91 -5.77 2.48 -5.37
C THR A 91 -6.59 2.26 -4.11
N ALA A 92 -6.05 2.63 -2.96
CA ALA A 92 -6.69 2.55 -1.67
C ALA A 92 -6.77 3.94 -1.03
N THR A 93 -8.00 4.44 -0.92
CA THR A 93 -8.34 5.63 -0.13
C THR A 93 -8.25 5.31 1.36
N LEU A 94 -7.38 6.01 2.08
CA LEU A 94 -7.29 5.98 3.54
C LEU A 94 -8.36 6.91 4.13
N ALA A 95 -8.83 6.61 5.34
CA ALA A 95 -9.69 7.52 6.09
C ALA A 95 -8.87 8.56 6.87
N TYR A 96 -9.50 9.66 7.28
CA TYR A 96 -8.90 10.57 8.26
C TYR A 96 -8.95 9.90 9.65
N LEU A 97 -7.84 10.01 10.39
CA LEU A 97 -7.75 9.62 11.80
C LEU A 97 -8.29 10.72 12.72
#